data_AF-A0A443IMA1-F1
#
_entry.id   AF-A0A443IMA1-F1
#
_cell.length_a   1.000
_cell.length_b   1.000
_cell.length_c   1.000
_cell.angle_alpha   90.00
_cell.angle_beta   90.00
_cell.angle_gamma   90.00
#
_symmetry.space_group_name_H-M   'P 1'
#
loop_
_entity.id
_entity.type
_entity.pdbx_description
1 polymer ?
#
loop_
_entity_poly.entity_id
_entity_poly.type
_entity_poly.pdbx_seq_one_letter_code
_entity_poly.pdbx_strand_id
1 'polypeptide(L)'
;MTNHDHVKLTASELSTFFISYLRDTMEVCVLSYFREHVEDPDIKEAVEYALQLSEMHVDMDRNLFDKEGLPTPAGFIEQDVNVKAPRLFSDELILQYVANLGIVGMSAYSVSVANSARPDVRKHFTSCLESAAELYNRSANILQEKGLFIRSPFIPYPEITEFVKKQHFLSGWVGKQRPLTSTEISFLYMNLLRNNLGGALLTGFAQVAESKEVRKFMVRGSEIAKHHETVFNKFLSESNISTPLPWVLTVTESRTPVFSDKLLMFHTNSLNIASIGFYGQSMAASPRRDIGTAYSRLMIEIGEYITEGTQITISNGWLEKPPSAPDRRDLTKG
;
A
#
# COMPACT_ATOMS: atom_id res chain seq x y z
N MET A 1 9.07 4.52 44.20
CA MET A 1 8.39 3.73 43.15
C MET A 1 7.00 4.32 42.99
N THR A 2 6.81 5.17 41.99
CA THR A 2 5.49 5.73 41.66
C THR A 2 4.73 4.71 40.82
N ASN A 3 3.54 4.32 41.27
CA ASN A 3 2.61 3.42 40.59
C ASN A 3 2.26 3.99 39.20
N HIS A 4 2.93 3.48 38.16
CA HIS A 4 2.64 3.72 36.74
C HIS A 4 1.82 2.55 36.16
N ASP A 5 0.97 1.93 36.97
CA ASP A 5 0.57 0.53 36.72
C ASP A 5 -0.34 0.31 35.50
N HIS A 6 -0.85 1.37 34.84
CA HIS A 6 -1.35 1.24 33.47
C HIS A 6 -1.52 2.61 32.78
N VAL A 7 -0.54 3.02 31.97
CA VAL A 7 -0.70 4.21 31.10
C VAL A 7 -1.55 3.82 29.90
N LYS A 8 -2.75 4.40 29.77
CA LYS A 8 -3.67 4.13 28.66
C LYS A 8 -3.05 4.46 27.30
N LEU A 9 -3.47 3.73 26.26
CA LEU A 9 -3.17 4.09 24.88
C LEU A 9 -3.72 5.48 24.52
N THR A 10 -2.93 6.22 23.76
CA THR A 10 -3.33 7.48 23.11
C THR A 10 -4.21 7.22 21.89
N ALA A 11 -4.86 8.27 21.36
CA ALA A 11 -5.65 8.15 20.13
C ALA A 11 -4.80 7.68 18.93
N SER A 12 -3.54 8.12 18.85
CA SER A 12 -2.61 7.70 17.80
C SER A 12 -2.27 6.21 17.91
N GLU A 13 -2.01 5.72 19.12
CA GLU A 13 -1.71 4.30 19.35
C GLU A 13 -2.95 3.43 19.09
N LEU A 14 -4.14 3.84 19.59
CA LEU A 14 -5.40 3.16 19.28
C LEU A 14 -5.66 3.06 17.77
N SER A 15 -5.46 4.16 17.03
CA SER A 15 -5.63 4.18 15.58
C SER A 15 -4.65 3.24 14.89
N THR A 16 -3.41 3.18 15.37
CA THR A 16 -2.37 2.36 14.76
C THR A 16 -2.63 0.88 14.96
N PHE A 17 -2.96 0.46 16.17
CA PHE A 17 -3.29 -0.95 16.45
C PHE A 17 -4.56 -1.39 15.73
N PHE A 18 -5.59 -0.55 15.70
CA PHE A 18 -6.82 -0.86 14.97
C PHE A 18 -6.55 -1.14 13.49
N ILE A 19 -5.79 -0.27 12.81
CA ILE A 19 -5.51 -0.45 11.37
C ILE A 19 -4.47 -1.55 11.10
N SER A 20 -3.49 -1.77 12.00
CA SER A 20 -2.52 -2.85 11.85
C SER A 20 -3.23 -4.20 11.91
N TYR A 21 -4.05 -4.43 12.94
CA TYR A 21 -4.79 -5.68 13.09
C TYR A 21 -5.69 -6.01 11.88
N LEU A 22 -6.44 -5.03 11.36
CA LEU A 22 -7.27 -5.24 10.17
C LEU A 22 -6.44 -5.55 8.93
N ARG A 23 -5.27 -4.91 8.78
CA ARG A 23 -4.34 -5.16 7.67
C ARG A 23 -3.69 -6.53 7.78
N ASP A 24 -3.12 -6.87 8.94
CA ASP A 24 -2.40 -8.11 9.14
C ASP A 24 -3.35 -9.31 8.99
N THR A 25 -4.59 -9.25 9.52
CA THR A 25 -5.58 -10.32 9.30
C THR A 25 -5.99 -10.48 7.82
N MET A 26 -6.06 -9.38 7.06
CA MET A 26 -6.27 -9.43 5.61
C MET A 26 -5.07 -10.04 4.88
N GLU A 27 -3.86 -9.63 5.26
CA GLU A 27 -2.61 -10.14 4.68
C GLU A 27 -2.44 -11.64 4.95
N VAL A 28 -2.81 -12.14 6.14
CA VAL A 28 -2.85 -13.59 6.43
C VAL A 28 -3.72 -14.33 5.42
N CYS A 29 -4.88 -13.80 5.06
CA CYS A 29 -5.77 -14.42 4.07
C CYS A 29 -5.11 -14.46 2.68
N VAL A 30 -4.58 -13.33 2.22
CA VAL A 30 -3.92 -13.20 0.89
C VAL A 30 -2.68 -14.08 0.79
N LEU A 31 -1.81 -14.03 1.80
CA LEU A 31 -0.55 -14.76 1.83
C LEU A 31 -0.76 -16.26 2.01
N SER A 32 -1.81 -16.69 2.73
CA SER A 32 -2.19 -18.10 2.80
C SER A 32 -2.57 -18.68 1.44
N TYR A 33 -3.30 -17.90 0.63
CA TYR A 33 -3.60 -18.26 -0.75
C TYR A 33 -2.33 -18.28 -1.62
N PHE A 34 -1.47 -17.27 -1.52
CA PHE A 34 -0.21 -17.24 -2.28
C PHE A 34 0.71 -18.42 -1.94
N ARG A 35 0.84 -18.78 -0.65
CA ARG A 35 1.64 -19.92 -0.21
C ARG A 35 1.19 -21.24 -0.83
N GLU A 36 -0.11 -21.42 -1.05
CA GLU A 36 -0.66 -22.64 -1.67
C GLU A 36 -0.31 -22.72 -3.16
N HIS A 37 -0.21 -21.59 -3.86
CA HIS A 37 -0.14 -21.56 -5.33
C HIS A 37 1.21 -21.18 -5.91
N VAL A 38 2.12 -20.64 -5.10
CA VAL A 38 3.45 -20.31 -5.56
C VAL A 38 4.25 -21.59 -5.82
N GLU A 39 4.90 -21.66 -6.98
CA GLU A 39 5.61 -22.87 -7.44
C GLU A 39 7.12 -22.72 -7.25
N ASP A 40 7.64 -21.51 -7.43
CA ASP A 40 9.04 -21.20 -7.24
C ASP A 40 9.43 -21.28 -5.74
N PRO A 41 10.44 -22.10 -5.38
CA PRO A 41 10.78 -22.34 -3.98
C PRO A 41 11.37 -21.11 -3.27
N ASP A 42 12.09 -20.24 -3.98
CA ASP A 42 12.68 -19.04 -3.37
C ASP A 42 11.59 -18.01 -3.08
N ILE A 43 10.63 -17.88 -4.01
CA ILE A 43 9.46 -17.00 -3.82
C ILE A 43 8.58 -17.55 -2.69
N LYS A 44 8.45 -18.88 -2.59
CA LYS A 44 7.74 -19.52 -1.49
C LYS A 44 8.32 -19.15 -0.13
N GLU A 45 9.64 -19.14 0.02
CA GLU A 45 10.29 -18.72 1.27
C GLU A 45 9.91 -17.29 1.65
N ALA A 46 9.91 -16.35 0.68
CA ALA A 46 9.51 -14.97 0.94
C ALA A 46 8.03 -14.84 1.34
N VAL A 47 7.14 -15.59 0.68
CA VAL A 47 5.70 -15.62 1.01
C VAL A 47 5.46 -16.22 2.40
N GLU A 48 6.14 -17.32 2.73
CA GLU A 48 6.04 -17.96 4.05
C GLU A 48 6.57 -17.05 5.16
N TYR A 49 7.69 -16.35 4.93
CA TYR A 49 8.19 -15.36 5.87
C TYR A 49 7.21 -14.20 6.08
N ALA A 50 6.63 -13.66 5.00
CA ALA A 50 5.60 -12.63 5.10
C ALA A 50 4.38 -13.11 5.90
N LEU A 51 3.90 -14.33 5.63
CA LEU A 51 2.75 -14.91 6.33
C LEU A 51 3.01 -15.05 7.82
N GLN A 52 4.18 -15.59 8.20
CA GLN A 52 4.59 -15.74 9.60
C GLN A 52 4.65 -14.39 10.32
N LEU A 53 5.14 -13.34 9.65
CA LEU A 53 5.14 -11.99 10.21
C LEU A 53 3.72 -11.48 10.47
N SER A 54 2.82 -11.60 9.48
CA SER A 54 1.43 -11.16 9.65
C SER A 54 0.72 -11.94 10.76
N GLU A 55 0.88 -13.27 10.83
CA GLU A 55 0.33 -14.11 11.91
C GLU A 55 0.86 -13.67 13.29
N MET A 56 2.17 -13.45 13.41
CA MET A 56 2.79 -12.97 14.63
C MET A 56 2.27 -11.59 15.06
N HIS A 57 2.12 -10.65 14.13
CA HIS A 57 1.58 -9.33 14.41
C HIS A 57 0.13 -9.39 14.89
N VAL A 58 -0.72 -10.22 14.26
CA VAL A 58 -2.11 -10.44 14.69
C VAL A 58 -2.18 -10.93 16.14
N ASP A 59 -1.33 -11.88 16.52
CA ASP A 59 -1.29 -12.40 17.89
C ASP A 59 -0.78 -11.35 18.88
N MET A 60 0.21 -10.53 18.51
CA MET A 60 0.69 -9.44 19.35
C MET A 60 -0.39 -8.38 19.58
N ASP A 61 -1.08 -7.95 18.52
CA ASP A 61 -2.14 -6.95 18.56
C ASP A 61 -3.34 -7.45 19.38
N ARG A 62 -3.75 -8.72 19.20
CA ARG A 62 -4.82 -9.33 20.01
C ARG A 62 -4.46 -9.34 21.50
N ASN A 63 -3.25 -9.77 21.83
CA ASN A 63 -2.77 -9.75 23.21
C ASN A 63 -2.75 -8.34 23.80
N LEU A 64 -2.49 -7.32 22.99
CA LEU A 64 -2.54 -5.93 23.43
C LEU A 64 -3.98 -5.47 23.66
N PHE A 65 -4.91 -5.73 22.74
CA PHE A 65 -6.32 -5.39 22.94
C PHE A 65 -6.86 -6.02 24.22
N ASP A 66 -6.57 -7.30 24.47
CA ASP A 66 -6.98 -8.00 25.68
C ASP A 66 -6.40 -7.36 26.95
N LYS A 67 -5.11 -7.00 26.95
CA LYS A 67 -4.45 -6.34 28.09
C LYS A 67 -5.01 -4.96 28.39
N GLU A 68 -5.41 -4.21 27.37
CA GLU A 68 -6.00 -2.88 27.52
C GLU A 68 -7.52 -2.94 27.79
N GLY A 69 -8.13 -4.14 27.80
CA GLY A 69 -9.57 -4.32 27.93
C GLY A 69 -10.36 -3.74 26.76
N LEU A 70 -9.77 -3.71 25.57
CA LEU A 70 -10.36 -3.21 24.34
C LEU A 70 -11.01 -4.36 23.56
N PRO A 71 -12.11 -4.10 22.83
CA PRO A 71 -12.64 -5.07 21.90
C PRO A 71 -11.62 -5.33 20.78
N THR A 72 -11.34 -6.60 20.52
CA THR A 72 -10.55 -6.98 19.34
C THR A 72 -11.39 -6.74 18.09
N PRO A 73 -10.86 -6.05 17.06
CA PRO A 73 -11.58 -5.85 15.81
C PRO A 73 -11.96 -7.19 15.14
N ALA A 74 -12.99 -7.17 14.30
CA ALA A 74 -13.49 -8.40 13.67
C ALA A 74 -12.46 -8.98 12.68
N GLY A 75 -11.75 -8.12 11.95
CA GLY A 75 -10.73 -8.51 10.99
C GLY A 75 -11.24 -9.40 9.86
N PHE A 76 -10.31 -10.20 9.33
CA PHE A 76 -10.55 -11.19 8.29
C PHE A 76 -10.21 -12.59 8.80
N ILE A 77 -10.99 -13.57 8.36
CA ILE A 77 -10.90 -14.96 8.83
C ILE A 77 -10.81 -15.92 7.65
N GLU A 78 -10.66 -17.21 7.91
CA GLU A 78 -10.59 -18.25 6.87
C GLU A 78 -11.77 -18.23 5.89
N GLN A 79 -12.94 -17.74 6.28
CA GLN A 79 -14.10 -17.59 5.39
C GLN A 79 -13.93 -16.48 4.35
N ASP A 80 -13.00 -15.54 4.57
CA ASP A 80 -12.70 -14.46 3.65
C ASP A 80 -11.75 -14.90 2.52
N VAL A 81 -11.27 -16.15 2.51
CA VAL A 81 -10.41 -16.70 1.46
C VAL A 81 -10.66 -18.18 1.17
N ASN A 82 -10.80 -18.53 -0.11
CA ASN A 82 -10.74 -19.91 -0.59
C ASN A 82 -9.33 -20.25 -1.05
N VAL A 83 -8.50 -20.74 -0.12
CA VAL A 83 -7.10 -21.08 -0.40
C VAL A 83 -6.92 -22.17 -1.47
N LYS A 84 -7.95 -22.96 -1.77
CA LYS A 84 -7.90 -24.04 -2.77
C LYS A 84 -8.47 -23.63 -4.14
N ALA A 85 -8.90 -22.38 -4.30
CA ALA A 85 -9.35 -21.86 -5.59
C ALA A 85 -8.21 -21.92 -6.62
N PRO A 86 -8.46 -22.07 -7.93
CA PRO A 86 -7.41 -22.07 -8.93
C PRO A 86 -6.53 -20.80 -8.86
N ARG A 87 -5.24 -20.96 -9.15
CA ARG A 87 -4.23 -19.89 -9.14
C ARG A 87 -4.69 -18.69 -9.97
N LEU A 88 -4.59 -17.49 -9.38
CA LEU A 88 -5.03 -16.22 -9.94
C LEU A 88 -3.86 -15.36 -10.42
N PHE A 89 -2.72 -15.43 -9.74
CA PHE A 89 -1.55 -14.60 -10.02
C PHE A 89 -0.32 -15.44 -10.32
N SER A 90 0.53 -14.90 -11.18
CA SER A 90 1.88 -15.42 -11.46
C SER A 90 2.81 -15.28 -10.24
N ASP A 91 3.86 -16.08 -10.20
CA ASP A 91 4.84 -16.05 -9.10
C ASP A 91 5.59 -14.71 -9.08
N GLU A 92 5.87 -14.12 -10.25
CA GLU A 92 6.50 -12.82 -10.36
C GLU A 92 5.63 -11.70 -9.78
N LEU A 93 4.32 -11.75 -10.01
CA LEU A 93 3.39 -10.80 -9.41
C LEU A 93 3.33 -10.99 -7.89
N ILE A 94 3.26 -12.25 -7.41
CA ILE A 94 3.30 -12.57 -5.98
C ILE A 94 4.58 -12.03 -5.33
N LEU A 95 5.74 -12.24 -5.94
CA LEU A 95 7.02 -11.74 -5.41
C LEU A 95 7.05 -10.20 -5.35
N GLN A 96 6.54 -9.52 -6.38
CA GLN A 96 6.45 -8.06 -6.40
C GLN A 96 5.45 -7.53 -5.36
N TYR A 97 4.36 -8.25 -5.14
CA TYR A 97 3.40 -7.97 -4.07
C TYR A 97 4.08 -8.04 -2.70
N VAL A 98 4.81 -9.12 -2.41
CA VAL A 98 5.51 -9.31 -1.13
C VAL A 98 6.58 -8.25 -0.91
N ALA A 99 7.36 -7.91 -1.94
CA ALA A 99 8.31 -6.80 -1.86
C ALA A 99 7.61 -5.47 -1.54
N ASN A 100 6.45 -5.21 -2.16
CA ASN A 100 5.67 -4.01 -1.91
C ASN A 100 5.01 -3.98 -0.52
N LEU A 101 4.65 -5.13 0.07
CA LEU A 101 4.25 -5.20 1.48
C LEU A 101 5.35 -4.68 2.39
N GLY A 102 6.60 -5.08 2.18
CA GLY A 102 7.75 -4.57 2.93
C GLY A 102 7.90 -3.04 2.81
N ILE A 103 7.75 -2.48 1.60
CA ILE A 103 7.81 -1.03 1.37
C ILE A 103 6.70 -0.27 2.11
N VAL A 104 5.45 -0.76 1.99
CA VAL A 104 4.29 -0.13 2.64
C VAL A 104 4.39 -0.27 4.16
N GLY A 105 4.79 -1.44 4.66
CA GLY A 105 5.04 -1.71 6.07
C GLY A 105 6.09 -0.79 6.66
N MET A 106 7.26 -0.66 6.02
CA MET A 106 8.30 0.29 6.48
C MET A 106 7.77 1.72 6.58
N SER A 107 7.02 2.17 5.57
CA SER A 107 6.44 3.51 5.56
C SER A 107 5.46 3.69 6.72
N ALA A 108 4.53 2.74 6.91
CA ALA A 108 3.54 2.79 7.97
C ALA A 108 4.16 2.71 9.37
N TYR A 109 5.01 1.72 9.62
CA TYR A 109 5.60 1.50 10.93
C TYR A 109 6.57 2.61 11.35
N SER A 110 7.24 3.28 10.41
CA SER A 110 8.04 4.47 10.74
C SER A 110 7.19 5.60 11.36
N VAL A 111 5.97 5.81 10.84
CA VAL A 111 5.01 6.77 11.37
C VAL A 111 4.45 6.28 12.71
N SER A 112 4.14 4.98 12.83
CA SER A 112 3.68 4.36 14.07
C SER A 112 4.68 4.54 15.21
N VAL A 113 5.97 4.31 14.98
CA VAL A 113 7.04 4.52 15.97
C VAL A 113 7.08 5.99 16.40
N ALA A 114 7.07 6.93 15.46
CA ALA A 114 7.14 8.36 15.74
C ALA A 114 5.90 8.89 16.51
N ASN A 115 4.74 8.25 16.33
CA ASN A 115 3.48 8.64 16.95
C ASN A 115 3.15 7.89 18.25
N SER A 116 4.04 7.03 18.73
CA SER A 116 3.82 6.20 19.93
C SER A 116 4.48 6.80 21.17
N ALA A 117 3.67 7.05 22.20
CA ALA A 117 4.11 7.66 23.45
C ALA A 117 4.65 6.63 24.43
N ARG A 118 4.08 5.42 24.44
CA ARG A 118 4.47 4.35 25.36
C ARG A 118 5.71 3.58 24.87
N PRO A 119 6.69 3.29 25.76
CA PRO A 119 7.91 2.58 25.37
C PRO A 119 7.70 1.16 24.82
N ASP A 120 6.76 0.40 25.37
CA ASP A 120 6.40 -0.95 24.91
C ASP A 120 5.80 -0.90 23.50
N VAL A 121 4.91 0.07 23.24
CA VAL A 121 4.32 0.30 21.92
C VAL A 121 5.37 0.72 20.89
N ARG A 122 6.28 1.64 21.24
CA ARG A 122 7.41 1.98 20.36
C ARG A 122 8.27 0.76 20.04
N LYS A 123 8.62 -0.04 21.05
CA LYS A 123 9.44 -1.24 20.86
C LYS A 123 8.76 -2.23 19.90
N HIS A 124 7.45 -2.42 20.05
CA HIS A 124 6.66 -3.26 19.14
C HIS A 124 6.75 -2.76 17.70
N PHE A 125 6.40 -1.49 17.43
CA PHE A 125 6.45 -0.96 16.06
C PHE A 125 7.86 -0.82 15.49
N THR A 126 8.89 -0.67 16.33
CA THR A 126 10.29 -0.78 15.87
C THR A 126 10.60 -2.19 15.37
N SER A 127 10.14 -3.24 16.07
CA SER A 127 10.27 -4.62 15.62
C SER A 127 9.53 -4.87 14.30
N CYS A 128 8.33 -4.30 14.13
CA CYS A 128 7.57 -4.40 12.88
C CYS A 128 8.28 -3.68 11.73
N LEU A 129 8.87 -2.50 11.99
CA LEU A 129 9.67 -1.75 11.02
C LEU A 129 10.91 -2.54 10.56
N GLU A 130 11.66 -3.13 11.49
CA GLU A 130 12.82 -3.98 11.19
C GLU A 130 12.41 -5.20 10.36
N SER A 131 11.31 -5.85 10.73
CA SER A 131 10.78 -7.02 10.03
C SER A 131 10.30 -6.69 8.61
N ALA A 132 9.66 -5.54 8.41
CA ALA A 132 9.25 -5.05 7.09
C ALA A 132 10.44 -4.71 6.19
N ALA A 133 11.51 -4.15 6.76
CA ALA A 133 12.75 -3.89 6.04
C ALA A 133 13.43 -5.20 5.61
N GLU A 134 13.48 -6.18 6.50
CA GLU A 134 14.00 -7.52 6.19
C GLU A 134 13.17 -8.21 5.10
N LEU A 135 11.84 -8.14 5.17
CA LEU A 135 10.95 -8.68 4.14
C LEU A 135 11.22 -8.07 2.76
N TYR A 136 11.39 -6.75 2.71
CA TYR A 136 11.77 -6.06 1.48
C TYR A 136 13.14 -6.52 0.96
N ASN A 137 14.16 -6.59 1.82
CA ASN A 137 15.51 -6.99 1.40
C ASN A 137 15.54 -8.42 0.85
N ARG A 138 14.88 -9.37 1.52
CA ARG A 138 14.75 -10.76 1.04
C ARG A 138 14.10 -10.81 -0.33
N SER A 139 12.94 -10.18 -0.46
CA SER A 139 12.18 -10.16 -1.72
C SER A 139 12.94 -9.45 -2.84
N ALA A 140 13.64 -8.35 -2.52
CA ALA A 140 14.46 -7.60 -3.46
C ALA A 140 15.67 -8.41 -3.95
N ASN A 141 16.30 -9.20 -3.08
CA ASN A 141 17.40 -10.09 -3.48
C ASN A 141 16.90 -11.19 -4.42
N ILE A 142 15.78 -11.83 -4.11
CA ILE A 142 15.16 -12.85 -4.98
C ILE A 142 14.79 -12.23 -6.34
N LEU A 143 14.20 -11.03 -6.34
CA LEU A 143 13.92 -10.28 -7.56
C LEU A 143 15.20 -10.04 -8.38
N GLN A 144 16.32 -9.70 -7.72
CA GLN A 144 17.59 -9.45 -8.41
C GLN A 144 18.18 -10.72 -9.02
N GLU A 145 18.21 -11.81 -8.26
CA GLU A 145 18.73 -13.11 -8.68
C GLU A 145 17.94 -13.68 -9.87
N LYS A 146 16.62 -13.47 -9.89
CA LYS A 146 15.74 -13.89 -10.99
C LYS A 146 15.71 -12.90 -12.16
N GLY A 147 16.43 -11.78 -12.08
CA GLY A 147 16.45 -10.75 -13.13
C GLY A 147 15.13 -9.96 -13.26
N LEU A 148 14.28 -10.01 -12.25
CA LEU A 148 12.97 -9.36 -12.17
C LEU A 148 13.01 -8.04 -11.40
N PHE A 149 14.13 -7.71 -10.77
CA PHE A 149 14.29 -6.46 -10.02
C PHE A 149 14.29 -5.26 -10.95
N ILE A 150 13.29 -4.40 -10.76
CA ILE A 150 13.09 -3.23 -11.60
C ILE A 150 13.96 -2.09 -11.06
N ARG A 151 14.96 -1.70 -11.86
CA ARG A 151 15.87 -0.61 -11.49
C ARG A 151 15.32 0.74 -11.97
N SER A 152 15.48 1.76 -11.13
CA SER A 152 15.19 3.14 -11.52
C SER A 152 16.01 3.56 -12.75
N PRO A 153 15.48 4.48 -13.59
CA PRO A 153 16.20 4.99 -14.74
C PRO A 153 17.56 5.61 -14.38
N PHE A 154 18.55 5.37 -15.23
CA PHE A 154 19.87 5.97 -15.10
C PHE A 154 19.92 7.36 -15.74
N ILE A 155 20.59 8.30 -15.07
CA ILE A 155 21.00 9.58 -15.66
C ILE A 155 22.52 9.73 -15.51
N PRO A 156 23.21 10.49 -16.38
CA PRO A 156 24.64 10.75 -16.24
C PRO A 156 24.96 11.37 -14.87
N TYR A 157 26.06 10.95 -14.25
CA TYR A 157 26.50 11.54 -13.00
C TYR A 157 26.93 13.00 -13.19
N PRO A 158 26.59 13.90 -12.26
CA PRO A 158 27.04 15.28 -12.33
C PRO A 158 28.56 15.35 -12.09
N GLU A 159 29.27 16.08 -12.96
CA GLU A 159 30.73 16.29 -12.83
C GLU A 159 31.07 17.53 -11.97
N ILE A 160 30.15 18.48 -11.88
CA ILE A 160 30.30 19.73 -11.14
C ILE A 160 29.03 20.09 -10.37
N THR A 161 29.19 20.85 -9.28
CA THR A 161 28.06 21.41 -8.53
C THR A 161 27.54 22.67 -9.21
N GLU A 162 26.25 22.70 -9.53
CA GLU A 162 25.57 23.87 -10.12
C GLU A 162 24.55 24.47 -9.16
N PHE A 163 24.39 25.79 -9.20
CA PHE A 163 23.38 26.51 -8.43
C PHE A 163 22.29 27.07 -9.34
N VAL A 164 21.03 26.92 -8.92
CA VAL A 164 19.88 27.48 -9.63
C VAL A 164 19.93 29.00 -9.59
N LYS A 165 20.07 29.65 -10.76
CA LYS A 165 20.18 31.12 -10.88
C LYS A 165 18.88 31.82 -11.32
N LYS A 166 17.85 31.06 -11.71
CA LYS A 166 16.61 31.62 -12.26
C LYS A 166 15.39 30.92 -11.67
N GLN A 167 14.37 31.71 -11.31
CA GLN A 167 13.07 31.22 -10.83
C GLN A 167 12.35 30.31 -11.82
N HIS A 168 12.71 30.39 -13.11
CA HIS A 168 12.25 29.47 -14.14
C HIS A 168 12.55 27.98 -13.81
N PHE A 169 13.44 27.67 -12.88
CA PHE A 169 13.61 26.30 -12.40
C PHE A 169 12.33 25.71 -11.77
N LEU A 170 11.46 26.56 -11.23
CA LEU A 170 10.16 26.21 -10.65
C LEU A 170 9.01 26.31 -11.67
N SER A 171 9.26 26.69 -12.92
CA SER A 171 8.20 26.80 -13.93
C SER A 171 7.59 25.43 -14.23
N GLY A 172 6.40 25.44 -14.84
CA GLY A 172 5.72 24.20 -15.25
C GLY A 172 4.65 24.43 -16.33
N TRP A 173 4.09 25.63 -16.44
CA TRP A 173 2.90 25.86 -17.27
C TRP A 173 3.17 26.58 -18.61
N VAL A 174 4.20 27.44 -18.67
CA VAL A 174 4.49 28.27 -19.85
C VAL A 174 5.94 28.11 -20.24
N GLY A 175 6.19 27.99 -21.55
CA GLY A 175 7.54 27.86 -22.11
C GLY A 175 8.10 26.43 -22.04
N LYS A 176 9.34 26.28 -22.49
CA LYS A 176 10.07 25.01 -22.44
C LYS A 176 10.45 24.71 -21.01
N GLN A 177 9.99 23.59 -20.46
CA GLN A 177 10.35 23.17 -19.11
C GLN A 177 11.78 22.63 -19.05
N ARG A 178 12.42 22.75 -17.88
CA ARG A 178 13.70 22.08 -17.63
C ARG A 178 13.52 20.55 -17.62
N PRO A 179 14.57 19.77 -17.89
CA PRO A 179 14.56 18.33 -17.63
C PRO A 179 14.20 18.02 -16.17
N LEU A 180 13.69 16.82 -15.94
CA LEU A 180 13.40 16.32 -14.60
C LEU A 180 14.68 16.23 -13.77
N THR A 181 14.57 16.49 -12.46
CA THR A 181 15.66 16.20 -11.50
C THR A 181 15.68 14.70 -11.16
N SER A 182 16.80 14.21 -10.60
CA SER A 182 16.87 12.83 -10.08
C SER A 182 15.75 12.52 -9.07
N THR A 183 15.39 13.48 -8.21
CA THR A 183 14.28 13.37 -7.26
C THR A 183 12.95 13.16 -7.97
N GLU A 184 12.63 14.00 -8.95
CA GLU A 184 11.37 13.91 -9.71
C GLU A 184 11.29 12.60 -10.49
N ILE A 185 12.40 12.18 -11.13
CA ILE A 185 12.50 10.90 -11.84
C ILE A 185 12.20 9.74 -10.88
N SER A 186 12.84 9.75 -9.71
CA SER A 186 12.66 8.70 -8.70
C SER A 186 11.20 8.57 -8.27
N PHE A 187 10.55 9.70 -7.91
CA PHE A 187 9.15 9.67 -7.47
C PHE A 187 8.18 9.30 -8.60
N LEU A 188 8.32 9.87 -9.79
CA LEU A 188 7.48 9.53 -10.94
C LEU A 188 7.57 8.04 -11.28
N TYR A 189 8.79 7.50 -11.32
CA TYR A 189 9.04 6.11 -11.68
C TYR A 189 8.53 5.14 -10.61
N MET A 190 8.79 5.41 -9.32
CA MET A 190 8.32 4.54 -8.25
C MET A 190 6.79 4.51 -8.16
N ASN A 191 6.11 5.65 -8.40
CA ASN A 191 4.64 5.66 -8.47
C ASN A 191 4.12 4.92 -9.70
N LEU A 192 4.80 5.03 -10.84
CA LEU A 192 4.47 4.25 -12.04
C LEU A 192 4.49 2.74 -11.75
N LEU A 193 5.54 2.23 -11.12
CA LEU A 193 5.63 0.80 -10.76
C LEU A 193 4.52 0.36 -9.79
N ARG A 194 4.20 1.19 -8.79
CA ARG A 194 3.12 0.88 -7.84
C ARG A 194 1.76 0.82 -8.51
N ASN A 195 1.47 1.73 -9.45
CA ASN A 195 0.22 1.68 -10.20
C ASN A 195 0.17 0.46 -11.12
N ASN A 196 1.29 0.09 -11.74
CA ASN A 196 1.36 -1.09 -12.58
C ASN A 196 1.04 -2.38 -11.80
N LEU A 197 1.64 -2.55 -10.61
CA LEU A 197 1.32 -3.64 -9.70
C LEU A 197 -0.14 -3.58 -9.21
N GLY A 198 -0.59 -2.40 -8.78
CA GLY A 198 -1.97 -2.18 -8.33
C GLY A 198 -3.01 -2.49 -9.42
N GLY A 199 -2.79 -2.06 -10.65
CA GLY A 199 -3.66 -2.34 -11.78
C GLY A 199 -3.74 -3.83 -12.11
N ALA A 200 -2.62 -4.55 -12.04
CA ALA A 200 -2.61 -6.00 -12.21
C ALA A 200 -3.37 -6.73 -11.10
N LEU A 201 -3.17 -6.34 -9.83
CA LEU A 201 -3.93 -6.89 -8.69
C LEU A 201 -5.45 -6.65 -8.85
N LEU A 202 -5.85 -5.43 -9.18
CA LEU A 202 -7.25 -5.07 -9.37
C LEU A 202 -7.88 -5.78 -10.57
N THR A 203 -7.10 -6.09 -11.60
CA THR A 203 -7.54 -6.93 -12.71
C THR A 203 -7.89 -8.34 -12.23
N GLY A 204 -7.04 -8.96 -11.41
CA GLY A 204 -7.34 -10.26 -10.78
C GLY A 204 -8.52 -10.20 -9.83
N PHE A 205 -8.58 -9.18 -8.97
CA PHE A 205 -9.72 -8.99 -8.06
C PHE A 205 -11.04 -8.83 -8.81
N ALA A 206 -11.05 -8.12 -9.95
CA ALA A 206 -12.22 -8.02 -10.81
C ALA A 206 -12.66 -9.37 -11.41
N GLN A 207 -11.73 -10.29 -11.70
CA GLN A 207 -12.10 -11.61 -12.22
C GLN A 207 -12.85 -12.45 -11.17
N VAL A 208 -12.42 -12.37 -9.91
CA VAL A 208 -12.89 -13.24 -8.82
C VAL A 208 -13.93 -12.60 -7.89
N ALA A 209 -14.20 -11.29 -7.98
CA ALA A 209 -15.24 -10.61 -7.21
C ALA A 209 -16.62 -11.25 -7.44
N GLU A 210 -17.36 -11.51 -6.37
CA GLU A 210 -18.65 -12.20 -6.44
C GLU A 210 -19.76 -11.26 -6.91
N SER A 211 -19.86 -10.08 -6.29
CA SER A 211 -20.87 -9.10 -6.66
C SER A 211 -20.48 -8.30 -7.91
N LYS A 212 -21.50 -7.91 -8.67
CA LYS A 212 -21.33 -7.05 -9.85
C LYS A 212 -20.85 -5.64 -9.47
N GLU A 213 -21.21 -5.16 -8.29
CA GLU A 213 -20.81 -3.84 -7.79
C GLU A 213 -19.31 -3.81 -7.50
N VAL A 214 -18.82 -4.76 -6.69
CA VAL A 214 -17.39 -4.89 -6.38
C VAL A 214 -16.58 -5.15 -7.64
N ARG A 215 -17.06 -6.03 -8.53
CA ARG A 215 -16.41 -6.26 -9.82
C ARG A 215 -16.22 -4.98 -10.64
N LYS A 216 -17.27 -4.17 -10.78
CA LYS A 216 -17.20 -2.88 -11.51
C LYS A 216 -16.25 -1.91 -10.83
N PHE A 217 -16.28 -1.87 -9.49
CA PHE A 217 -15.37 -1.04 -8.70
C PHE A 217 -13.90 -1.42 -8.96
N MET A 218 -13.56 -2.72 -8.99
CA MET A 218 -12.21 -3.19 -9.28
C MET A 218 -11.76 -2.89 -10.72
N VAL A 219 -12.65 -3.09 -11.71
CA VAL A 219 -12.37 -2.72 -13.11
C VAL A 219 -12.04 -1.25 -13.22
N ARG A 220 -12.86 -0.37 -12.64
CA ARG A 220 -12.61 1.08 -12.65
C ARG A 220 -11.28 1.43 -11.97
N GLY A 221 -10.95 0.79 -10.86
CA GLY A 221 -9.66 1.00 -10.20
C GLY A 221 -8.46 0.64 -11.08
N SER A 222 -8.55 -0.45 -11.85
CA SER A 222 -7.52 -0.82 -12.83
C SER A 222 -7.38 0.20 -13.97
N GLU A 223 -8.48 0.82 -14.39
CA GLU A 223 -8.49 1.89 -15.40
C GLU A 223 -7.86 3.18 -14.86
N ILE A 224 -8.13 3.53 -13.60
CA ILE A 224 -7.50 4.66 -12.90
C ILE A 224 -5.98 4.46 -12.81
N ALA A 225 -5.53 3.26 -12.41
CA ALA A 225 -4.10 2.94 -12.36
C ALA A 225 -3.41 3.14 -13.72
N LYS A 226 -4.05 2.66 -14.81
CA LYS A 226 -3.55 2.86 -16.18
C LYS A 226 -3.55 4.33 -16.61
N HIS A 227 -4.55 5.12 -16.19
CA HIS A 227 -4.56 6.56 -16.41
C HIS A 227 -3.36 7.23 -15.74
N HIS A 228 -3.11 6.89 -14.46
CA HIS A 228 -2.01 7.43 -13.68
C HIS A 228 -0.65 7.07 -14.27
N GLU A 229 -0.47 5.81 -14.68
CA GLU A 229 0.73 5.36 -15.42
C GLU A 229 0.98 6.19 -16.67
N THR A 230 -0.08 6.49 -17.44
CA THR A 230 0.03 7.32 -18.65
C THR A 230 0.52 8.73 -18.32
N VAL A 231 0.04 9.32 -17.23
CA VAL A 231 0.49 10.64 -16.77
C VAL A 231 1.96 10.62 -16.34
N PHE A 232 2.39 9.63 -15.56
CA PHE A 232 3.78 9.53 -15.13
C PHE A 232 4.75 9.25 -16.29
N ASN A 233 4.36 8.35 -17.20
CA ASN A 233 5.13 8.06 -18.41
C ASN A 233 5.29 9.30 -19.28
N LYS A 234 4.26 10.14 -19.40
CA LYS A 234 4.35 11.39 -20.15
C LYS A 234 5.49 12.26 -19.62
N PHE A 235 5.53 12.54 -18.30
CA PHE A 235 6.61 13.35 -17.71
C PHE A 235 8.00 12.74 -17.91
N LEU A 236 8.14 11.42 -17.73
CA LEU A 236 9.41 10.72 -17.92
C LEU A 236 9.86 10.81 -19.38
N SER A 237 8.95 10.57 -20.33
CA SER A 237 9.22 10.63 -21.76
C SER A 237 9.58 12.03 -22.26
N GLU A 238 9.00 13.10 -21.68
CA GLU A 238 9.36 14.49 -22.00
C GLU A 238 10.81 14.84 -21.65
N SER A 239 11.45 14.06 -20.76
CA SER A 239 12.88 14.15 -20.45
C SER A 239 13.72 13.07 -21.14
N ASN A 240 13.17 12.41 -22.17
CA ASN A 240 13.78 11.29 -22.90
C ASN A 240 14.17 10.10 -22.00
N ILE A 241 13.40 9.88 -20.92
CA ILE A 241 13.61 8.75 -20.02
C ILE A 241 12.69 7.61 -20.48
N SER A 242 13.30 6.52 -20.93
CA SER A 242 12.57 5.30 -21.25
C SER A 242 12.20 4.53 -19.98
N THR A 243 10.96 4.06 -19.92
CA THR A 243 10.40 3.30 -18.81
C THR A 243 10.07 1.88 -19.28
N PRO A 244 10.96 0.89 -19.08
CA PRO A 244 10.56 -0.49 -19.29
C PRO A 244 9.52 -0.84 -18.22
N LEU A 245 8.28 -1.10 -18.65
CA LEU A 245 7.27 -1.71 -17.80
C LEU A 245 7.58 -3.20 -17.65
N PRO A 246 7.39 -3.80 -16.46
CA PRO A 246 7.61 -5.22 -16.27
C PRO A 246 6.54 -6.02 -17.02
N TRP A 247 6.95 -6.75 -18.06
CA TRP A 247 6.08 -7.62 -18.86
C TRP A 247 5.52 -8.84 -18.10
N VAL A 248 5.96 -9.04 -16.85
CA VAL A 248 5.80 -10.28 -16.07
C VAL A 248 4.67 -10.23 -15.04
N LEU A 249 3.99 -9.10 -14.85
CA LEU A 249 2.87 -9.00 -13.92
C LEU A 249 1.59 -9.56 -14.55
N THR A 250 1.48 -10.90 -14.57
CA THR A 250 0.37 -11.57 -15.26
C THR A 250 -0.66 -12.13 -14.29
N VAL A 251 -1.91 -12.09 -14.74
CA VAL A 251 -3.10 -12.61 -14.06
C VAL A 251 -3.63 -13.77 -14.91
N THR A 252 -4.04 -14.87 -14.28
CA THR A 252 -4.55 -16.05 -15.01
C THR A 252 -5.97 -15.81 -15.53
N GLU A 253 -6.56 -16.82 -16.17
CA GLU A 253 -7.96 -16.76 -16.62
C GLU A 253 -8.96 -17.21 -15.54
N SER A 254 -8.49 -17.47 -14.30
CA SER A 254 -9.34 -17.92 -13.19
C SER A 254 -10.46 -16.92 -12.90
N ARG A 255 -11.68 -17.43 -12.75
CA ARG A 255 -12.87 -16.64 -12.37
C ARG A 255 -13.54 -17.18 -11.11
N THR A 256 -12.98 -18.24 -10.53
CA THR A 256 -13.49 -18.81 -9.28
C THR A 256 -13.25 -17.82 -8.16
N PRO A 257 -14.25 -17.49 -7.33
CA PRO A 257 -14.06 -16.64 -6.17
C PRO A 257 -12.92 -17.14 -5.29
N VAL A 258 -11.96 -16.25 -5.03
CA VAL A 258 -10.79 -16.50 -4.17
C VAL A 258 -10.93 -15.77 -2.85
N PHE A 259 -11.33 -14.51 -2.87
CA PHE A 259 -11.45 -13.67 -1.69
C PHE A 259 -12.88 -13.17 -1.55
N SER A 260 -13.34 -12.95 -0.31
CA SER A 260 -14.63 -12.31 -0.08
C SER A 260 -14.63 -10.88 -0.63
N ASP A 261 -15.79 -10.42 -1.08
CA ASP A 261 -15.98 -9.04 -1.51
C ASP A 261 -15.61 -8.03 -0.41
N LYS A 262 -15.82 -8.36 0.87
CA LYS A 262 -15.37 -7.58 2.04
C LYS A 262 -13.86 -7.38 2.01
N LEU A 263 -13.10 -8.46 1.83
CA LEU A 263 -11.64 -8.44 1.76
C LEU A 263 -11.16 -7.63 0.56
N LEU A 264 -11.74 -7.88 -0.62
CA LEU A 264 -11.37 -7.16 -1.83
C LEU A 264 -11.55 -5.65 -1.66
N MET A 265 -12.70 -5.21 -1.12
CA MET A 265 -12.97 -3.79 -0.88
C MET A 265 -12.00 -3.16 0.12
N PHE A 266 -11.75 -3.82 1.25
CA PHE A 266 -10.82 -3.31 2.26
C PHE A 266 -9.39 -3.22 1.72
N HIS A 267 -8.93 -4.24 1.00
CA HIS A 267 -7.58 -4.29 0.45
C HIS A 267 -7.38 -3.17 -0.58
N THR A 268 -8.33 -3.01 -1.51
CA THR A 268 -8.29 -1.97 -2.54
C THR A 268 -8.32 -0.57 -1.94
N ASN A 269 -9.21 -0.29 -0.97
CA ASN A 269 -9.23 1.01 -0.31
C ASN A 269 -7.92 1.27 0.45
N SER A 270 -7.36 0.26 1.11
CA SER A 270 -6.08 0.39 1.83
C SER A 270 -4.91 0.73 0.91
N LEU A 271 -4.84 0.12 -0.28
CA LEU A 271 -3.82 0.45 -1.30
C LEU A 271 -3.97 1.88 -1.82
N ASN A 272 -5.20 2.36 -2.01
CA ASN A 272 -5.47 3.72 -2.48
C ASN A 272 -5.14 4.78 -1.42
N ILE A 273 -5.43 4.50 -0.14
CA ILE A 273 -5.02 5.37 0.99
C ILE A 273 -3.48 5.48 1.04
N ALA A 274 -2.76 4.36 0.89
CA ALA A 274 -1.30 4.37 0.83
C ALA A 274 -0.78 5.19 -0.38
N SER A 275 -1.44 5.04 -1.54
CA SER A 275 -1.10 5.79 -2.76
C SER A 275 -1.23 7.31 -2.59
N ILE A 276 -2.28 7.78 -1.90
CA ILE A 276 -2.41 9.21 -1.53
C ILE A 276 -1.19 9.68 -0.71
N GLY A 277 -0.73 8.88 0.25
CA GLY A 277 0.46 9.19 1.04
C GLY A 277 1.74 9.31 0.19
N PHE A 278 1.95 8.37 -0.74
CA PHE A 278 3.09 8.42 -1.66
C PHE A 278 3.02 9.61 -2.62
N TYR A 279 1.84 9.96 -3.12
CA TYR A 279 1.65 11.10 -4.01
C TYR A 279 1.86 12.42 -3.28
N GLY A 280 1.42 12.53 -2.02
CA GLY A 280 1.70 13.69 -1.18
C GLY A 280 3.20 13.92 -0.99
N GLN A 281 3.97 12.87 -0.69
CA GLN A 281 5.43 12.95 -0.61
C GLN A 281 6.07 13.35 -1.94
N SER A 282 5.59 12.75 -3.05
CA SER A 282 6.09 13.02 -4.39
C SER A 282 5.83 14.47 -4.82
N MET A 283 4.64 14.99 -4.51
CA MET A 283 4.27 16.38 -4.73
C MET A 283 5.14 17.33 -3.91
N ALA A 284 5.35 17.04 -2.62
CA ALA A 284 6.17 17.87 -1.74
C ALA A 284 7.64 17.94 -2.19
N ALA A 285 8.17 16.83 -2.73
CA ALA A 285 9.55 16.74 -3.19
C ALA A 285 9.77 17.23 -4.64
N SER A 286 8.71 17.60 -5.36
CA SER A 286 8.76 18.01 -6.78
C SER A 286 8.54 19.51 -6.92
N PRO A 287 9.60 20.32 -7.06
CA PRO A 287 9.47 21.79 -7.12
C PRO A 287 8.88 22.30 -8.45
N ARG A 288 8.83 21.46 -9.50
CA ARG A 288 8.19 21.80 -10.78
C ARG A 288 6.67 21.87 -10.63
N ARG A 289 6.08 23.03 -10.94
CA ARG A 289 4.65 23.33 -10.69
C ARG A 289 3.69 22.42 -11.45
N ASP A 290 4.03 22.01 -12.66
CA ASP A 290 3.23 21.08 -13.47
C ASP A 290 3.14 19.69 -12.85
N ILE A 291 4.25 19.18 -12.32
CA ILE A 291 4.29 17.91 -11.59
C ILE A 291 3.44 17.99 -10.31
N GLY A 292 3.60 19.05 -9.52
CA GLY A 292 2.78 19.27 -8.33
C GLY A 292 1.29 19.36 -8.64
N THR A 293 0.93 20.04 -9.73
CA THR A 293 -0.47 20.12 -10.20
C THR A 293 -1.00 18.75 -10.64
N ALA A 294 -0.19 17.95 -11.33
CA ALA A 294 -0.57 16.61 -11.74
C ALA A 294 -0.84 15.72 -10.52
N TYR A 295 0.07 15.63 -9.56
CA TYR A 295 -0.15 14.86 -8.34
C TYR A 295 -1.40 15.33 -7.57
N SER A 296 -1.63 16.64 -7.46
CA SER A 296 -2.84 17.19 -6.83
C SER A 296 -4.12 16.65 -7.48
N ARG A 297 -4.17 16.66 -8.82
CA ARG A 297 -5.33 16.13 -9.57
C ARG A 297 -5.50 14.63 -9.35
N LEU A 298 -4.42 13.85 -9.47
CA LEU A 298 -4.46 12.40 -9.27
C LEU A 298 -4.88 12.01 -7.84
N MET A 299 -4.51 12.81 -6.83
CA MET A 299 -4.96 12.62 -5.45
C MET A 299 -6.47 12.87 -5.28
N ILE A 300 -7.04 13.83 -5.99
CA ILE A 300 -8.50 14.07 -6.01
C ILE A 300 -9.21 12.86 -6.62
N GLU A 301 -8.73 12.37 -7.77
CA GLU A 301 -9.29 11.20 -8.45
C GLU A 301 -9.31 9.96 -7.53
N ILE A 302 -8.21 9.69 -6.82
CA ILE A 302 -8.14 8.60 -5.83
C ILE A 302 -9.06 8.87 -4.63
N GLY A 303 -9.14 10.11 -4.15
CA GLY A 303 -10.01 10.48 -3.03
C GLY A 303 -11.50 10.20 -3.31
N GLU A 304 -11.95 10.51 -4.52
CA GLU A 304 -13.31 10.17 -4.99
C GLU A 304 -13.50 8.65 -5.06
N TYR A 305 -12.52 7.92 -5.59
CA TYR A 305 -12.57 6.45 -5.68
C TYR A 305 -12.62 5.77 -4.30
N ILE A 306 -11.83 6.24 -3.33
CA ILE A 306 -11.88 5.77 -1.93
C ILE A 306 -13.25 6.05 -1.31
N THR A 307 -13.82 7.23 -1.58
CA THR A 307 -15.13 7.62 -1.04
C THR A 307 -16.23 6.67 -1.54
N GLU A 308 -16.23 6.36 -2.83
CA GLU A 308 -17.14 5.37 -3.41
C GLU A 308 -16.93 3.98 -2.80
N GLY A 309 -15.68 3.53 -2.67
CA GLY A 309 -15.40 2.23 -2.05
C GLY A 309 -15.85 2.16 -0.58
N THR A 310 -15.73 3.27 0.13
CA THR A 310 -16.21 3.41 1.52
C THR A 310 -17.74 3.34 1.57
N GLN A 311 -18.44 3.98 0.62
CA GLN A 311 -19.91 3.90 0.52
C GLN A 311 -20.39 2.48 0.26
N ILE A 312 -19.75 1.74 -0.66
CA ILE A 312 -20.04 0.32 -0.93
C ILE A 312 -19.86 -0.50 0.36
N THR A 313 -18.75 -0.28 1.05
CA THR A 313 -18.41 -0.99 2.30
C THR A 313 -19.43 -0.68 3.41
N ILE A 314 -19.89 0.56 3.54
CA ILE A 314 -20.95 0.96 4.49
C ILE A 314 -22.28 0.30 4.14
N SER A 315 -22.72 0.39 2.87
CA SER A 315 -24.00 -0.17 2.42
C SER A 315 -24.11 -1.68 2.62
N ASN A 316 -22.97 -2.39 2.59
CA ASN A 316 -22.91 -3.83 2.83
C ASN A 316 -22.61 -4.21 4.30
N GLY A 317 -22.47 -3.22 5.21
CA GLY A 317 -22.18 -3.48 6.62
C GLY A 317 -20.78 -4.04 6.88
N TRP A 318 -19.84 -3.79 5.98
CA TRP A 318 -18.47 -4.31 6.03
C TRP A 318 -17.48 -3.38 6.74
N LEU A 319 -17.88 -2.13 7.01
CA LEU A 319 -17.00 -1.14 7.62
C LEU A 319 -17.13 -1.20 9.14
N GLU A 320 -16.11 -1.76 9.79
CA GLU A 320 -15.99 -1.64 11.24
C GLU A 320 -15.68 -0.18 11.62
N LYS A 321 -16.41 0.32 12.63
CA LYS A 321 -16.23 1.70 13.11
C LYS A 321 -14.88 1.82 13.85
N PRO A 322 -13.97 2.69 13.42
CA PRO A 322 -12.72 2.92 14.15
C PRO A 322 -12.98 3.51 15.54
N PRO A 323 -12.04 3.33 16.51
CA PRO A 323 -12.09 4.02 17.78
C PRO A 323 -12.23 5.53 17.58
N SER A 324 -13.29 6.11 18.14
CA SER A 324 -13.67 7.52 17.90
C SER A 324 -13.92 8.26 19.20
N ALA A 325 -13.66 9.57 19.20
CA ALA A 325 -14.08 10.43 20.31
C ALA A 325 -15.61 10.35 20.53
N PRO A 326 -16.08 10.45 21.78
CA PRO A 326 -17.52 10.46 22.05
C PRO A 326 -18.17 11.73 21.48
N ASP A 327 -19.36 11.58 20.90
CA ASP A 327 -20.18 12.73 20.51
C ASP A 327 -20.83 13.34 21.76
N ARG A 328 -20.19 14.38 22.30
CA ARG A 328 -20.67 15.06 23.51
C ARG A 328 -22.02 15.76 23.32
N ARG A 329 -22.41 16.12 22.08
CA ARG A 329 -23.72 16.73 21.84
C ARG A 329 -24.81 15.67 21.90
N ASP A 330 -24.55 14.50 21.32
CA ASP A 330 -25.49 13.39 21.36
C ASP A 330 -25.72 12.89 22.79
N LEU A 331 -24.66 12.80 23.61
CA LEU A 331 -24.75 12.43 25.04
C LEU A 331 -25.55 13.43 25.91
N THR A 332 -25.85 14.63 25.40
CA THR A 332 -26.66 15.63 26.09
C THR A 332 -28.12 15.64 25.64
N LYS A 333 -28.48 14.82 24.64
CA LYS A 333 -29.87 14.61 24.25
C LYS A 333 -30.45 13.51 25.13
N GLY A 334 -31.34 13.91 26.03
CA GLY A 334 -32.09 13.00 26.90
C GLY A 334 -33.13 12.17 26.14
#